data_AF-A0A9P1ES40-F1
#
_entry.id   AF-A0A9P1ES40-F1
#
_cell.length_a   1.000
_cell.length_b   1.000
_cell.length_c   1.000
_cell.angle_alpha   90.00
_cell.angle_beta   90.00
_cell.angle_gamma   90.00
#
_symmetry.space_group_name_H-M   'P 1'
#
loop_
_entity.id
_entity.type
_entity.pdbx_description
1 polymer ?
#
loop_
_entity_poly.entity_id
_entity_poly.type
_entity_poly.pdbx_seq_one_letter_code
_entity_poly.pdbx_strand_id
1 'polypeptide(L)'
;MPVINVKDDEDFKTQLAAAGTKPVIVDFTAVWCGPCKMIAPVFEALSNQYLGATFLKVDVDVCEGTCASYGIQAMPTFLVFVNGAKVEMKKGADKEGLETLVKKYAQDSTSTSPVAGQSDLTSLIDKKQMECLNGCDDTPIDRFIEGNCNLVSDCDEQLIVSLPFHQPVKVHSVHIKGVGDRSPKRIKVFTNLPKTLDFDNASGLEPVQLLEFNDSATNGEGQIVQLKYVKFQNVQNIQFFIEDNIGGGEVTELVKLTVFGTPLSAVNMNEFKRVSGKAGDVH
;
A
#
# COMPACT_ATOMS: atom_id res chain seq x y z
N MET A 1 -3.82 8.83 7.33
CA MET A 1 -3.34 10.16 6.91
C MET A 1 -4.47 11.08 7.28
N PRO A 2 -4.18 12.25 7.85
CA PRO A 2 -5.24 13.16 8.22
C PRO A 2 -6.06 13.52 6.97
N VAL A 3 -7.37 13.69 7.16
CA VAL A 3 -8.26 14.27 6.17
C VAL A 3 -7.66 15.57 5.67
N ILE A 4 -7.55 15.74 4.34
CA ILE A 4 -7.01 16.95 3.74
C ILE A 4 -8.15 17.97 3.64
N ASN A 5 -8.00 19.10 4.32
CA ASN A 5 -8.92 20.22 4.17
C ASN A 5 -8.56 21.00 2.90
N VAL A 6 -9.49 21.01 1.96
CA VAL A 6 -9.37 21.72 0.69
C VAL A 6 -9.56 23.22 0.94
N LYS A 7 -8.64 24.03 0.41
CA LYS A 7 -8.60 25.47 0.67
C LYS A 7 -9.50 26.29 -0.25
N ASP A 8 -9.65 25.88 -1.50
CA ASP A 8 -10.40 26.55 -2.55
C ASP A 8 -10.64 25.61 -3.76
N ASP A 9 -11.33 26.11 -4.78
CA ASP A 9 -11.68 25.36 -5.99
C ASP A 9 -10.46 24.88 -6.82
N GLU A 10 -9.33 25.60 -6.78
CA GLU A 10 -8.11 25.18 -7.48
C GLU A 10 -7.36 24.10 -6.70
N ASP A 11 -7.32 24.23 -5.38
CA ASP A 11 -6.77 23.21 -4.49
C ASP A 11 -7.55 21.89 -4.62
N PHE A 12 -8.89 21.94 -4.74
CA PHE A 12 -9.68 20.72 -4.98
C PHE A 12 -9.19 19.94 -6.21
N LYS A 13 -9.02 20.63 -7.34
CA LYS A 13 -8.51 20.02 -8.58
C LYS A 13 -7.09 19.49 -8.41
N THR A 14 -6.27 20.23 -7.67
CA THR A 14 -4.88 19.85 -7.38
C THR A 14 -4.82 18.58 -6.53
N GLN A 15 -5.62 18.47 -5.46
CA GLN A 15 -5.68 17.29 -4.62
C GLN A 15 -6.24 16.08 -5.38
N LEU A 16 -7.28 16.29 -6.19
CA LEU A 16 -7.87 15.23 -7.02
C LEU A 16 -6.85 14.66 -8.02
N ALA A 17 -6.07 15.52 -8.67
CA ALA A 17 -4.99 15.10 -9.57
C ALA A 17 -3.82 14.44 -8.83
N ALA A 18 -3.46 14.94 -7.64
CA ALA A 18 -2.36 14.40 -6.84
C ALA A 18 -2.62 12.97 -6.32
N ALA A 19 -3.89 12.57 -6.19
CA ALA A 19 -4.26 11.22 -5.78
C ALA A 19 -3.86 10.14 -6.80
N GLY A 20 -3.69 10.50 -8.09
CA GLY A 20 -3.30 9.56 -9.14
C GLY A 20 -4.31 8.42 -9.32
N THR A 21 -3.86 7.18 -9.12
CA THR A 21 -4.70 5.98 -9.21
C THR A 21 -5.44 5.65 -7.91
N LYS A 22 -5.14 6.34 -6.81
CA LYS A 22 -5.80 6.09 -5.52
C LYS A 22 -7.26 6.56 -5.57
N PRO A 23 -8.20 5.81 -4.96
CA PRO A 23 -9.56 6.28 -4.78
C PRO A 23 -9.56 7.54 -3.89
N VAL A 24 -10.38 8.53 -4.25
CA VAL A 24 -10.57 9.77 -3.49
C VAL A 24 -11.98 9.83 -2.96
N ILE A 25 -12.13 9.95 -1.64
CA ILE A 25 -13.41 10.12 -0.97
C ILE A 25 -13.47 11.56 -0.45
N VAL A 26 -14.50 12.30 -0.84
CA VAL A 26 -14.65 13.72 -0.55
C VAL A 26 -15.89 13.94 0.31
N ASP A 27 -15.72 14.54 1.49
CA ASP A 27 -16.81 15.05 2.34
C ASP A 27 -17.10 16.52 2.01
N PHE A 28 -18.23 16.79 1.35
CA PHE A 28 -18.76 18.14 1.18
C PHE A 28 -19.55 18.54 2.41
N THR A 29 -19.02 19.52 3.15
CA THR A 29 -19.41 19.86 4.51
C THR A 29 -19.65 21.36 4.68
N ALA A 30 -20.15 21.77 5.85
CA ALA A 30 -20.26 23.18 6.22
C ALA A 30 -20.11 23.36 7.74
N VAL A 31 -19.52 24.48 8.18
CA VAL A 31 -19.30 24.75 9.61
C VAL A 31 -20.61 24.83 10.41
N TRP A 32 -21.68 25.34 9.78
CA TRP A 32 -23.00 25.51 10.39
C TRP A 32 -23.87 24.24 10.30
N CYS A 33 -23.43 23.21 9.61
CA CYS A 33 -24.18 21.97 9.40
C CYS A 33 -24.08 21.03 10.62
N GLY A 34 -25.18 20.88 11.37
CA GLY A 34 -25.28 19.96 12.51
C GLY A 34 -24.98 18.49 12.16
N PRO A 35 -25.63 17.90 11.14
CA PRO A 35 -25.35 16.53 10.69
C PRO A 35 -23.89 16.28 10.27
N CYS A 36 -23.25 17.30 9.70
CA CYS A 36 -21.84 17.24 9.31
C CYS A 36 -20.92 17.08 10.52
N LYS A 37 -21.21 17.79 11.62
CA LYS A 37 -20.46 17.64 12.88
C LYS A 37 -20.59 16.23 13.47
N MET A 38 -21.75 15.59 13.30
CA MET A 38 -21.98 14.23 13.81
C MET A 38 -21.17 13.18 13.03
N ILE A 39 -21.07 13.31 11.70
CA ILE A 39 -20.41 12.32 10.86
C ILE A 39 -18.90 12.54 10.72
N ALA A 40 -18.40 13.77 10.95
CA ALA A 40 -16.99 14.12 10.79
C ALA A 40 -16.02 13.19 11.57
N PRO A 41 -16.26 12.80 12.83
CA PRO A 41 -15.38 11.87 13.54
C PRO A 41 -15.33 10.47 12.90
N VAL A 42 -16.43 10.02 12.29
CA VAL A 42 -16.47 8.74 11.55
C VAL A 42 -15.62 8.85 10.30
N PHE A 43 -15.77 9.95 9.55
CA PHE A 43 -14.99 10.19 8.34
C PHE A 43 -13.48 10.26 8.63
N GLU A 44 -13.09 10.93 9.72
CA GLU A 44 -11.69 10.98 10.20
C GLU A 44 -11.17 9.62 10.68
N ALA A 45 -12.01 8.81 11.34
CA ALA A 45 -11.63 7.45 11.73
C ALA A 45 -11.36 6.59 10.48
N LEU A 46 -12.21 6.69 9.46
CA LEU A 46 -12.05 5.98 8.19
C LEU A 46 -10.80 6.44 7.43
N SER A 47 -10.47 7.74 7.41
CA SER A 47 -9.23 8.21 6.77
C SER A 47 -7.94 7.72 7.45
N ASN A 48 -8.02 7.40 8.74
CA ASN A 48 -6.93 6.78 9.47
C ASN A 48 -6.84 5.27 9.22
N GLN A 49 -7.96 4.61 8.94
CA GLN A 49 -8.02 3.19 8.66
C GLN A 49 -7.64 2.81 7.21
N TYR A 50 -7.99 3.67 6.24
CA TYR A 50 -7.86 3.37 4.81
C TYR A 50 -6.79 4.26 4.13
N LEU A 51 -5.51 4.02 4.40
CA LEU A 51 -4.40 4.87 3.92
C LEU A 51 -4.14 4.77 2.40
N GLY A 52 -4.62 3.72 1.74
CA GLY A 52 -4.53 3.62 0.28
C GLY A 52 -5.56 4.49 -0.46
N ALA A 53 -6.50 5.12 0.27
CA ALA A 53 -7.44 6.10 -0.25
C ALA A 53 -7.11 7.52 0.23
N THR A 54 -7.45 8.51 -0.58
CA THR A 54 -7.30 9.93 -0.22
C THR A 54 -8.63 10.45 0.30
N PHE A 55 -8.63 11.06 1.49
CA PHE A 55 -9.81 11.65 2.10
C PHE A 55 -9.71 13.17 2.07
N LEU A 56 -10.66 13.81 1.41
CA LEU A 56 -10.75 15.26 1.28
C LEU A 56 -11.97 15.76 2.05
N LYS A 57 -11.85 16.95 2.65
CA LYS A 57 -12.98 17.71 3.20
C LYS A 57 -13.06 19.02 2.43
N VAL A 58 -14.25 19.31 1.90
CA VAL A 58 -14.55 20.49 1.10
C VAL A 58 -15.64 21.27 1.81
N ASP A 59 -15.33 22.50 2.22
CA ASP A 59 -16.34 23.42 2.73
C ASP A 59 -17.10 24.06 1.56
N VAL A 60 -18.43 23.90 1.58
CA VAL A 60 -19.28 24.41 0.50
C VAL A 60 -19.34 25.93 0.42
N ASP A 61 -19.06 26.62 1.53
CA ASP A 61 -19.03 28.09 1.58
C ASP A 61 -17.70 28.64 1.00
N VAL A 62 -16.70 27.77 0.80
CA VAL A 62 -15.37 28.15 0.30
C VAL A 62 -15.16 27.70 -1.14
N CYS A 63 -15.67 26.52 -1.50
CA CYS A 63 -15.47 25.91 -2.82
C CYS A 63 -16.77 25.91 -3.64
N GLU A 64 -17.40 27.08 -3.80
CA GLU A 64 -18.70 27.22 -4.46
C GLU A 64 -18.70 26.69 -5.90
N GLY A 65 -17.64 26.95 -6.67
CA GLY A 65 -17.52 26.52 -8.06
C GLY A 65 -17.45 24.99 -8.20
N THR A 66 -16.73 24.33 -7.32
CA THR A 66 -16.64 22.87 -7.21
C THR A 66 -17.99 22.30 -6.81
N CYS A 67 -18.65 22.89 -5.81
CA CYS A 67 -19.97 22.46 -5.35
C CYS A 67 -21.01 22.54 -6.47
N ALA A 68 -21.03 23.64 -7.22
CA ALA A 68 -21.91 23.82 -8.37
C ALA A 68 -21.61 22.79 -9.48
N SER A 69 -20.34 22.59 -9.82
CA SER A 69 -19.90 21.66 -10.87
C SER A 69 -20.29 20.21 -10.60
N TYR A 70 -20.30 19.80 -9.32
CA TYR A 70 -20.68 18.44 -8.93
C TYR A 70 -22.12 18.30 -8.42
N GLY A 71 -22.92 19.37 -8.45
CA GLY A 71 -24.33 19.36 -8.10
C GLY A 71 -24.60 19.12 -6.61
N ILE A 72 -23.76 19.68 -5.74
CA ILE A 72 -23.91 19.57 -4.29
C ILE A 72 -25.05 20.48 -3.83
N GLN A 73 -26.09 19.89 -3.24
CA GLN A 73 -27.32 20.59 -2.84
C GLN A 73 -27.67 20.37 -1.36
N ALA A 74 -26.96 19.49 -0.67
CA ALA A 74 -27.19 19.16 0.73
C ALA A 74 -25.89 18.70 1.37
N MET A 75 -25.74 18.96 2.66
CA MET A 75 -24.56 18.55 3.42
C MET A 75 -24.97 17.68 4.61
N PRO A 76 -24.19 16.64 4.95
CA PRO A 76 -23.00 16.20 4.23
C PRO A 76 -23.36 15.47 2.92
N THR A 77 -22.54 15.63 1.89
CA THR A 77 -22.57 14.79 0.68
C THR A 77 -21.19 14.22 0.44
N PHE A 78 -21.09 12.92 0.23
CA PHE A 78 -19.86 12.22 -0.05
C PHE A 78 -19.76 11.90 -1.54
N LEU A 79 -18.62 12.21 -2.15
CA LEU A 79 -18.29 11.79 -3.51
C LEU A 79 -17.11 10.83 -3.50
N VAL A 80 -17.14 9.88 -4.44
CA VAL A 80 -16.01 9.00 -4.72
C VAL A 80 -15.51 9.25 -6.13
N PHE A 81 -14.20 9.41 -6.24
CA PHE A 81 -13.48 9.48 -7.51
C PHE A 81 -12.49 8.32 -7.62
N VAL A 82 -12.44 7.71 -8.80
CA VAL A 82 -11.46 6.67 -9.15
C VAL A 82 -10.86 7.06 -10.50
N ASN A 83 -9.53 7.07 -10.60
CA ASN A 83 -8.80 7.53 -11.78
C ASN A 83 -9.28 8.92 -12.27
N GLY A 84 -9.56 9.83 -11.33
CA GLY A 84 -10.04 11.19 -11.59
C GLY A 84 -11.51 11.30 -12.01
N ALA A 85 -12.22 10.19 -12.22
CA ALA A 85 -13.64 10.19 -12.61
C ALA A 85 -14.55 9.98 -11.40
N LYS A 86 -15.65 10.74 -11.30
CA LYS A 86 -16.68 10.55 -10.27
C LYS A 86 -17.42 9.23 -10.54
N VAL A 87 -17.38 8.30 -9.58
CA VAL A 87 -18.01 6.98 -9.70
C VAL A 87 -19.23 6.80 -8.81
N GLU A 88 -19.28 7.46 -7.66
CA GLU A 88 -20.41 7.34 -6.73
C GLU A 88 -20.65 8.63 -5.93
N MET A 89 -21.90 8.85 -5.53
CA MET A 89 -22.34 9.96 -4.69
C MET A 89 -23.28 9.43 -3.62
N LYS A 90 -23.09 9.86 -2.38
CA LYS A 90 -23.97 9.53 -1.26
C LYS A 90 -24.33 10.80 -0.48
N LYS A 91 -25.62 11.02 -0.24
CA LYS A 91 -26.11 12.18 0.52
C LYS A 91 -26.48 11.78 1.95
N GLY A 92 -26.31 12.72 2.89
CA GLY A 92 -26.76 12.61 4.26
C GLY A 92 -25.73 12.01 5.23
N ALA A 93 -25.93 12.30 6.51
CA ALA A 93 -25.10 11.80 7.62
C ALA A 93 -25.46 10.35 8.00
N ASP A 94 -25.24 9.43 7.06
CA ASP A 94 -25.49 8.00 7.24
C ASP A 94 -24.16 7.26 7.45
N LYS A 95 -23.92 6.86 8.71
CA LYS A 95 -22.70 6.18 9.14
C LYS A 95 -22.47 4.86 8.41
N GLU A 96 -23.45 3.96 8.43
CA GLU A 96 -23.31 2.61 7.88
C GLU A 96 -23.10 2.67 6.36
N GLY A 97 -23.84 3.55 5.70
CA GLY A 97 -23.66 3.74 4.27
C GLY A 97 -22.35 4.42 3.89
N LEU A 98 -21.79 5.30 4.73
CA LEU A 98 -20.46 5.87 4.53
C LEU A 98 -19.37 4.80 4.69
N GLU A 99 -19.46 3.95 5.72
CA GLU A 99 -18.54 2.84 5.94
C GLU A 99 -18.58 1.85 4.77
N THR A 100 -19.78 1.52 4.28
CA THR A 100 -19.97 0.65 3.10
C THR A 100 -19.37 1.25 1.84
N LEU A 101 -19.58 2.55 1.61
CA LEU A 101 -19.02 3.28 0.48
C LEU A 101 -17.49 3.24 0.50
N VAL A 102 -16.88 3.60 1.63
CA VAL A 102 -15.43 3.56 1.80
C VAL A 102 -14.91 2.15 1.61
N LYS A 103 -15.52 1.15 2.26
CA LYS A 103 -15.09 -0.25 2.13
C LYS A 103 -15.17 -0.74 0.69
N LYS A 104 -16.18 -0.32 -0.09
CA LYS A 104 -16.35 -0.73 -1.49
C LYS A 104 -15.22 -0.21 -2.40
N TYR A 105 -14.75 1.01 -2.18
CA TYR A 105 -13.78 1.65 -3.07
C TYR A 105 -12.35 1.71 -2.52
N ALA A 106 -12.18 1.52 -1.22
CA ALA A 106 -10.90 1.47 -0.53
C ALA A 106 -10.58 0.05 -0.04
N GLN A 107 -11.20 -0.98 -0.62
CA GLN A 107 -11.07 -2.38 -0.18
C GLN A 107 -9.62 -2.89 -0.30
N ASP A 108 -8.91 -2.50 -1.35
CA ASP A 108 -7.48 -2.81 -1.56
C ASP A 108 -6.54 -1.90 -0.75
N SER A 109 -7.11 -1.04 0.10
CA SER A 109 -6.46 0.08 0.78
C SER A 109 -6.64 0.07 2.30
N THR A 110 -7.15 -1.02 2.88
CA THR A 110 -7.14 -1.21 4.34
C THR A 110 -5.71 -1.28 4.85
N SER A 111 -5.33 -0.25 5.59
CA SER A 111 -4.08 -0.21 6.36
C SER A 111 -4.40 -0.27 7.85
N THR A 112 -5.36 -1.08 8.26
CA THR A 112 -5.24 -1.73 9.56
C THR A 112 -4.17 -2.80 9.38
N SER A 113 -2.92 -2.39 9.57
CA SER A 113 -1.84 -3.35 9.75
C SER A 113 -2.28 -4.32 10.86
N PRO A 114 -2.26 -5.64 10.63
CA PRO A 114 -2.54 -6.62 11.69
C PRO A 114 -1.50 -6.52 12.83
N VAL A 115 -0.43 -5.74 12.64
CA VAL A 115 0.62 -5.48 13.61
C VAL A 115 0.48 -4.07 14.17
N ALA A 116 0.15 -3.99 15.46
CA ALA A 116 -0.07 -2.74 16.17
C ALA A 116 1.15 -1.80 16.08
N GLY A 117 0.89 -0.52 15.75
CA GLY A 117 1.93 0.50 15.64
C GLY A 117 2.83 0.41 14.40
N GLN A 118 2.59 -0.55 13.50
CA GLN A 118 3.31 -0.68 12.24
C GLN A 118 2.39 -0.37 11.06
N SER A 119 2.97 -0.01 9.93
CA SER A 119 2.27 0.26 8.67
C SER A 119 2.74 -0.69 7.57
N ASP A 120 1.87 -0.94 6.59
CA ASP A 120 2.21 -1.65 5.37
C ASP A 120 3.20 -0.80 4.54
N LEU A 121 4.37 -1.35 4.23
CA LEU A 121 5.44 -0.65 3.51
C LEU A 121 5.34 -0.79 1.99
N THR A 122 4.32 -1.47 1.45
CA THR A 122 4.15 -1.71 0.01
C THR A 122 4.20 -0.43 -0.82
N SER A 123 3.65 0.68 -0.29
CA SER A 123 3.68 1.98 -0.96
C SER A 123 5.06 2.66 -1.00
N LEU A 124 6.00 2.23 -0.17
CA LEU A 124 7.37 2.75 -0.12
C LEU A 124 8.32 1.94 -0.99
N ILE A 125 7.91 0.77 -1.49
CA ILE A 125 8.71 -0.05 -2.40
C ILE A 125 8.92 0.67 -3.73
N ASP A 126 10.15 0.69 -4.23
CA ASP A 126 10.48 1.14 -5.57
C ASP A 126 10.11 0.06 -6.59
N LYS A 127 8.87 0.14 -7.08
CA LYS A 127 8.31 -0.77 -8.08
C LYS A 127 9.08 -0.78 -9.41
N LYS A 128 9.93 0.21 -9.70
CA LYS A 128 10.73 0.21 -10.93
C LYS A 128 12.01 -0.61 -10.80
N GLN A 129 12.49 -0.79 -9.57
CA GLN A 129 13.74 -1.49 -9.27
C GLN A 129 13.53 -2.82 -8.55
N MET A 130 12.28 -3.19 -8.24
CA MET A 130 12.00 -4.51 -7.70
C MET A 130 12.28 -5.59 -8.73
N GLU A 131 12.77 -6.73 -8.26
CA GLU A 131 13.15 -7.84 -9.11
C GLU A 131 12.66 -9.15 -8.49
N CYS A 132 12.28 -10.09 -9.36
CA CYS A 132 11.99 -11.46 -8.99
C CYS A 132 12.82 -12.38 -9.88
N LEU A 133 13.58 -13.30 -9.27
CA LEU A 133 14.29 -14.34 -10.00
C LEU A 133 13.56 -15.67 -9.87
N ASN A 134 13.51 -16.42 -10.97
CA ASN A 134 12.76 -17.67 -11.13
C ASN A 134 11.25 -17.54 -10.92
N GLY A 135 10.69 -16.34 -11.08
CA GLY A 135 9.23 -16.14 -11.04
C GLY A 135 8.60 -16.39 -12.40
N CYS A 136 7.43 -17.03 -12.43
CA CYS A 136 6.68 -17.28 -13.66
C CYS A 136 6.20 -15.97 -14.32
N ASP A 137 6.37 -15.86 -15.64
CA ASP A 137 6.03 -14.68 -16.45
C ASP A 137 4.53 -14.34 -16.42
N ASP A 138 3.66 -15.34 -16.24
CA ASP A 138 2.20 -15.13 -16.12
C ASP A 138 1.82 -14.43 -14.80
N THR A 139 2.72 -14.45 -13.82
CA THR A 139 2.54 -13.92 -12.47
C THR A 139 3.64 -12.92 -12.10
N PRO A 140 3.69 -11.75 -12.76
CA PRO A 140 4.78 -10.82 -12.54
C PRO A 140 4.71 -10.17 -11.15
N ILE A 141 5.89 -9.85 -10.60
CA ILE A 141 6.06 -9.35 -9.23
C ILE A 141 5.29 -8.05 -8.94
N ASP A 142 5.09 -7.19 -9.93
CA ASP A 142 4.31 -5.95 -9.79
C ASP A 142 2.86 -6.22 -9.43
N ARG A 143 2.23 -7.17 -10.14
CA ARG A 143 0.86 -7.60 -9.86
C ARG A 143 0.76 -8.36 -8.55
N PHE A 144 1.76 -9.17 -8.22
CA PHE A 144 1.80 -9.91 -6.96
C PHE A 144 1.85 -8.98 -5.74
N ILE A 145 2.75 -7.99 -5.74
CA ILE A 145 2.90 -7.04 -4.63
C ILE A 145 1.64 -6.18 -4.44
N GLU A 146 0.87 -5.95 -5.51
CA GLU A 146 -0.43 -5.27 -5.44
C GLU A 146 -1.58 -6.21 -5.00
N GLY A 147 -1.33 -7.51 -4.82
CA GLY A 147 -2.34 -8.50 -4.43
C GLY A 147 -3.24 -8.97 -5.58
N ASN A 148 -2.83 -8.72 -6.83
CA ASN A 148 -3.62 -9.02 -8.03
C ASN A 148 -3.36 -10.44 -8.59
N CYS A 149 -2.28 -11.10 -8.16
CA CYS A 149 -1.98 -12.48 -8.51
C CYS A 149 -1.16 -13.16 -7.40
N ASN A 150 -1.03 -14.48 -7.48
CA ASN A 150 -0.03 -15.22 -6.70
C ASN A 150 1.34 -15.07 -7.39
N LEU A 151 2.43 -15.33 -6.67
CA LEU A 151 3.78 -15.46 -7.23
C LEU A 151 4.17 -16.93 -7.21
N VAL A 152 4.55 -17.48 -8.36
CA VAL A 152 4.85 -18.90 -8.54
C VAL A 152 6.26 -19.04 -9.07
N SER A 153 7.01 -20.03 -8.58
CA SER A 153 8.32 -20.38 -9.11
C SER A 153 8.21 -21.12 -10.46
N ASP A 154 9.16 -20.90 -11.35
CA ASP A 154 9.10 -21.39 -12.74
C ASP A 154 9.84 -22.72 -12.93
N CYS A 155 11.15 -22.76 -12.63
CA CYS A 155 11.99 -23.92 -12.94
C CYS A 155 12.11 -24.93 -11.78
N ASP A 156 12.17 -24.44 -10.55
CA ASP A 156 12.39 -25.21 -9.32
C ASP A 156 11.73 -24.50 -8.14
N GLU A 157 11.86 -25.02 -6.91
CA GLU A 157 11.21 -24.47 -5.73
C GLU A 157 11.80 -23.13 -5.24
N GLN A 158 12.94 -22.71 -5.79
CA GLN A 158 13.68 -21.56 -5.30
C GLN A 158 13.17 -20.27 -5.91
N LEU A 159 13.05 -19.22 -5.10
CA LEU A 159 12.65 -17.89 -5.54
C LEU A 159 13.48 -16.82 -4.85
N ILE A 160 13.83 -15.77 -5.58
CA ILE A 160 14.41 -14.55 -4.98
C ILE A 160 13.49 -13.38 -5.28
N VAL A 161 13.06 -12.69 -4.23
CA VAL A 161 12.26 -11.46 -4.30
C VAL A 161 13.09 -10.31 -3.73
N SER A 162 13.41 -9.31 -4.55
CA SER A 162 14.18 -8.13 -4.19
C SER A 162 13.28 -6.89 -4.15
N LEU A 163 13.15 -6.29 -2.97
CA LEU A 163 12.28 -5.14 -2.71
C LEU A 163 13.11 -3.94 -2.22
N PRO A 164 13.56 -3.06 -3.13
CA PRO A 164 14.14 -1.77 -2.76
C PRO A 164 13.06 -0.80 -2.26
N PHE A 165 13.44 0.11 -1.37
CA PHE A 165 12.57 1.18 -0.86
C PHE A 165 13.04 2.55 -1.36
N HIS A 166 12.10 3.45 -1.65
CA HIS A 166 12.41 4.84 -2.04
C HIS A 166 13.06 5.67 -0.92
N GLN A 167 12.93 5.20 0.33
CA GLN A 167 13.52 5.81 1.50
C GLN A 167 13.83 4.72 2.54
N PRO A 168 14.82 4.92 3.41
CA PRO A 168 15.10 3.94 4.45
C PRO A 168 13.93 3.74 5.40
N VAL A 169 13.70 2.47 5.75
CA VAL A 169 12.61 2.04 6.65
C VAL A 169 13.17 1.22 7.81
N LYS A 170 12.39 1.17 8.89
CA LYS A 170 12.52 0.20 9.97
C LYS A 170 11.56 -0.93 9.68
N VAL A 171 12.07 -2.13 9.45
CA VAL A 171 11.23 -3.31 9.24
C VAL A 171 11.00 -4.01 10.58
N HIS A 172 9.74 -4.26 10.90
CA HIS A 172 9.33 -4.88 12.15
C HIS A 172 8.92 -6.34 11.95
N SER A 173 8.15 -6.62 10.90
CA SER A 173 7.58 -7.94 10.65
C SER A 173 7.26 -8.14 9.18
N VAL A 174 7.14 -9.40 8.79
CA VAL A 174 6.74 -9.79 7.44
C VAL A 174 5.54 -10.71 7.54
N HIS A 175 4.58 -10.55 6.64
CA HIS A 175 3.42 -11.41 6.53
C HIS A 175 3.53 -12.24 5.28
N ILE A 176 3.48 -13.54 5.45
CA ILE A 176 3.68 -14.53 4.40
C ILE A 176 2.49 -15.46 4.38
N LYS A 177 1.96 -15.69 3.17
CA LYS A 177 0.93 -16.68 2.91
C LYS A 177 1.33 -17.48 1.67
N GLY A 178 1.38 -18.80 1.79
CA GLY A 178 1.58 -19.72 0.67
C GLY A 178 0.33 -20.54 0.34
N VAL A 179 0.48 -21.54 -0.53
CA VAL A 179 -0.59 -22.47 -0.93
C VAL A 179 -0.26 -23.90 -0.52
N GLY A 180 -0.84 -24.37 0.58
CA GLY A 180 -0.71 -25.77 1.04
C GLY A 180 0.75 -26.23 1.06
N ASP A 181 1.02 -27.39 0.48
CA ASP A 181 2.35 -27.98 0.39
C ASP A 181 3.37 -27.15 -0.43
N ARG A 182 2.90 -26.28 -1.33
CA ARG A 182 3.75 -25.37 -2.12
C ARG A 182 4.14 -24.09 -1.36
N SER A 183 3.73 -23.98 -0.09
CA SER A 183 4.09 -22.82 0.73
C SER A 183 5.57 -22.84 1.10
N PRO A 184 6.21 -21.67 1.24
CA PRO A 184 7.62 -21.60 1.60
C PRO A 184 7.86 -22.23 2.98
N LYS A 185 8.94 -22.98 3.12
CA LYS A 185 9.38 -23.59 4.38
C LYS A 185 10.56 -22.85 4.97
N ARG A 186 11.60 -22.54 4.19
CA ARG A 186 12.73 -21.72 4.63
C ARG A 186 12.87 -20.47 3.80
N ILE A 187 12.95 -19.33 4.48
CA ILE A 187 13.19 -18.04 3.85
C ILE A 187 14.39 -17.36 4.52
N LYS A 188 15.44 -17.14 3.73
CA LYS A 188 16.61 -16.37 4.10
C LYS A 188 16.36 -14.89 3.79
N VAL A 189 16.45 -14.04 4.80
CA VAL A 189 16.22 -12.59 4.67
C VAL A 189 17.56 -11.87 4.67
N PHE A 190 17.78 -11.08 3.63
CA PHE A 190 18.95 -10.21 3.46
C PHE A 190 18.52 -8.75 3.37
N THR A 191 19.41 -7.83 3.71
CA THR A 191 19.13 -6.39 3.65
C THR A 191 20.35 -5.62 3.21
N ASN A 192 20.13 -4.50 2.54
CA ASN A 192 21.16 -3.53 2.15
C ASN A 192 22.28 -4.12 1.29
N LEU A 193 21.95 -5.11 0.46
CA LEU A 193 22.89 -5.63 -0.53
C LEU A 193 22.94 -4.68 -1.74
N PRO A 194 24.11 -4.52 -2.39
CA PRO A 194 24.28 -3.57 -3.49
C PRO A 194 23.59 -4.02 -4.79
N LYS A 195 23.29 -5.31 -4.91
CA LYS A 195 22.65 -5.94 -6.07
C LYS A 195 21.71 -7.05 -5.58
N THR A 196 20.76 -7.44 -6.44
CA THR A 196 19.96 -8.65 -6.23
C THR A 196 20.89 -9.86 -6.15
N LEU A 197 20.63 -10.74 -5.18
CA LEU A 197 21.34 -12.00 -5.00
C LEU A 197 21.07 -12.94 -6.18
N ASP A 198 22.07 -13.73 -6.54
CA ASP A 198 21.88 -14.96 -7.29
C ASP A 198 21.70 -16.15 -6.32
N PHE A 199 21.27 -17.29 -6.85
CA PHE A 199 20.98 -18.49 -6.06
C PHE A 199 22.23 -19.08 -5.37
N ASP A 200 23.40 -18.97 -5.99
CA ASP A 200 24.68 -19.43 -5.43
C ASP A 200 25.05 -18.63 -4.18
N ASN A 201 25.03 -17.29 -4.26
CA ASN A 201 25.32 -16.42 -3.14
C ASN A 201 24.23 -16.51 -2.06
N ALA A 202 22.96 -16.61 -2.45
CA ALA A 202 21.86 -16.72 -1.50
C ALA A 202 21.93 -18.03 -0.67
N SER A 203 22.46 -19.09 -1.27
CA SER A 203 22.68 -20.38 -0.58
C SER A 203 23.88 -20.32 0.37
N GLY A 204 24.98 -19.69 -0.05
CA GLY A 204 26.25 -19.66 0.71
C GLY A 204 26.39 -18.56 1.77
N LEU A 205 25.71 -17.43 1.61
CA LEU A 205 25.81 -16.30 2.54
C LEU A 205 24.94 -16.50 3.78
N GLU A 206 25.43 -15.99 4.93
CA GLU A 206 24.63 -15.98 6.16
C GLU A 206 23.53 -14.90 6.06
N PRO A 207 22.26 -15.25 6.22
CA PRO A 207 21.19 -14.28 6.20
C PRO A 207 21.19 -13.40 7.45
N VAL A 208 20.63 -12.20 7.34
CA VAL A 208 20.38 -11.33 8.50
C VAL A 208 19.47 -12.04 9.49
N GLN A 209 18.48 -12.76 8.96
CA GLN A 209 17.59 -13.65 9.69
C GLN A 209 17.08 -14.78 8.78
N LEU A 210 17.07 -16.00 9.29
CA LEU A 210 16.38 -17.15 8.70
C LEU A 210 14.97 -17.26 9.30
N LEU A 211 13.96 -17.47 8.46
CA LEU A 211 12.58 -17.74 8.83
C LEU A 211 12.26 -19.19 8.44
N GLU A 212 11.72 -19.96 9.38
CA GLU A 212 11.29 -21.35 9.14
C GLU A 212 9.80 -21.50 9.44
N PHE A 213 9.09 -22.16 8.53
CA PHE A 213 7.65 -22.34 8.51
C PHE A 213 7.33 -23.84 8.54
N ASN A 214 6.29 -24.21 9.28
CA ASN A 214 5.81 -25.59 9.37
C ASN A 214 4.56 -25.79 8.51
N ASP A 215 3.39 -25.32 8.95
CA ASP A 215 2.13 -25.30 8.21
C ASP A 215 1.39 -23.97 8.43
N SER A 216 1.88 -23.12 9.34
CA SER A 216 1.19 -21.88 9.74
C SER A 216 1.12 -20.85 8.60
N ALA A 217 2.05 -20.87 7.66
CA ALA A 217 2.02 -20.02 6.46
C ALA A 217 0.92 -20.41 5.45
N THR A 218 0.31 -21.59 5.58
CA THR A 218 -0.68 -22.11 4.63
C THR A 218 -2.12 -21.79 5.06
N ASN A 219 -2.32 -21.50 6.36
CA ASN A 219 -3.63 -21.45 6.99
C ASN A 219 -4.24 -20.04 6.99
N GLY A 220 -5.56 -19.95 6.76
CA GLY A 220 -6.35 -18.72 6.96
C GLY A 220 -5.81 -17.51 6.20
N GLU A 221 -5.45 -16.45 6.93
CA GLU A 221 -4.89 -15.20 6.39
C GLU A 221 -3.38 -15.26 6.10
N GLY A 222 -2.68 -16.33 6.50
CA GLY A 222 -1.22 -16.43 6.49
C GLY A 222 -0.60 -16.21 7.86
N GLN A 223 0.73 -16.11 7.91
CA GLN A 223 1.49 -15.95 9.15
C GLN A 223 2.30 -14.66 9.16
N ILE A 224 2.16 -13.90 10.24
CA ILE A 224 3.00 -12.75 10.54
C ILE A 224 4.18 -13.20 11.37
N VAL A 225 5.39 -12.97 10.85
CA VAL A 225 6.65 -13.30 11.53
C VAL A 225 7.34 -12.01 11.95
N GLN A 226 7.67 -11.92 13.24
CA GLN A 226 8.46 -10.81 13.76
C GLN A 226 9.92 -10.95 13.35
N LEU A 227 10.47 -9.88 12.78
CA LEU A 227 11.89 -9.79 12.51
C LEU A 227 12.62 -9.30 13.76
N LYS A 228 13.91 -9.61 13.86
CA LYS A 228 14.81 -9.13 14.92
C LYS A 228 15.05 -7.64 14.72
N TYR A 229 14.07 -6.82 15.11
CA TYR A 229 13.99 -5.37 14.86
C TYR A 229 15.33 -4.63 14.98
N VAL A 230 16.17 -4.97 15.96
CA VAL A 230 17.52 -4.42 16.15
C VAL A 230 18.43 -4.52 14.90
N LYS A 231 18.27 -5.55 14.06
CA LYS A 231 18.99 -5.74 12.80
C LYS A 231 18.35 -5.03 11.61
N PHE A 232 17.09 -4.62 11.73
CA PHE A 232 16.27 -4.06 10.65
C PHE A 232 15.91 -2.59 10.89
N GLN A 233 16.80 -1.83 11.54
CA GLN A 233 16.57 -0.41 11.86
C GLN A 233 16.77 0.55 10.70
N ASN A 234 17.52 0.18 9.68
CA ASN A 234 17.83 1.06 8.55
C ASN A 234 17.95 0.20 7.29
N VAL A 235 16.80 -0.08 6.68
CA VAL A 235 16.67 -0.97 5.53
C VAL A 235 16.36 -0.12 4.30
N GLN A 236 17.26 -0.14 3.32
CA GLN A 236 17.13 0.50 2.01
C GLN A 236 16.62 -0.49 0.96
N ASN A 237 17.02 -1.75 1.07
CA ASN A 237 16.46 -2.85 0.31
C ASN A 237 16.38 -4.09 1.20
N ILE A 238 15.39 -4.93 0.94
CA ILE A 238 15.22 -6.24 1.57
C ILE A 238 15.07 -7.29 0.47
N GLN A 239 15.74 -8.42 0.64
CA GLN A 239 15.69 -9.53 -0.30
C GLN A 239 15.29 -10.80 0.44
N PHE A 240 14.34 -11.52 -0.14
CA PHE A 240 13.84 -12.79 0.36
C PHE A 240 14.30 -13.89 -0.59
N PHE A 241 15.13 -14.79 -0.09
CA PHE A 241 15.45 -16.02 -0.78
C PHE A 241 14.64 -17.14 -0.16
N ILE A 242 13.70 -17.68 -0.93
CA ILE A 242 12.90 -18.85 -0.59
C ILE A 242 13.69 -20.06 -1.07
N GLU A 243 14.15 -20.87 -0.12
CA GLU A 243 15.08 -21.98 -0.37
C GLU A 243 14.35 -23.29 -0.66
N ASP A 244 13.26 -23.56 0.05
CA ASP A 244 12.44 -24.75 -0.10
C ASP A 244 10.97 -24.50 0.27
N ASN A 245 10.10 -25.44 -0.08
CA ASN A 245 8.68 -25.47 0.32
C ASN A 245 8.37 -26.59 1.32
N ILE A 246 7.20 -26.50 1.94
CA ILE A 246 6.77 -27.38 3.02
C ILE A 246 6.62 -28.83 2.54
N GLY A 247 6.08 -29.01 1.33
CA GLY A 247 5.85 -30.31 0.71
C GLY A 247 7.09 -30.99 0.12
N GLY A 248 8.20 -30.26 -0.05
CA GLY A 248 9.37 -30.74 -0.77
C GLY A 248 9.09 -31.01 -2.26
N GLY A 249 8.15 -30.28 -2.87
CA GLY A 249 7.87 -30.34 -4.29
C GLY A 249 8.73 -29.36 -5.10
N GLU A 250 8.63 -29.42 -6.42
CA GLU A 250 9.44 -28.64 -7.35
C GLU A 250 8.97 -27.17 -7.53
N VAL A 251 7.83 -26.79 -6.93
CA VAL A 251 7.23 -25.47 -7.15
C VAL A 251 6.82 -24.85 -5.83
N THR A 252 7.24 -23.60 -5.63
CA THR A 252 6.84 -22.77 -4.51
C THR A 252 5.85 -21.70 -4.99
N GLU A 253 4.79 -21.49 -4.21
CA GLU A 253 3.76 -20.51 -4.49
C GLU A 253 3.46 -19.63 -3.27
N LEU A 254 3.47 -18.33 -3.51
CA LEU A 254 3.14 -17.28 -2.56
C LEU A 254 1.83 -16.60 -2.97
N VAL A 255 0.89 -16.55 -2.03
CA VAL A 255 -0.34 -15.74 -2.15
C VAL A 255 -0.09 -14.32 -1.65
N LYS A 256 0.76 -14.17 -0.63
CA LYS A 256 1.01 -12.85 -0.02
C LYS A 256 2.42 -12.77 0.54
N LEU A 257 3.06 -11.63 0.28
CA LEU A 257 4.30 -11.21 0.92
C LEU A 257 4.19 -9.71 1.21
N THR A 258 3.94 -9.36 2.47
CA THR A 258 3.78 -7.96 2.89
C THR A 258 4.81 -7.62 3.96
N VAL A 259 5.51 -6.50 3.78
CA VAL A 259 6.51 -6.02 4.74
C VAL A 259 5.89 -4.93 5.60
N PHE A 260 5.95 -5.10 6.92
CA PHE A 260 5.41 -4.16 7.90
C PHE A 260 6.52 -3.44 8.66
N GLY A 261 6.32 -2.14 8.87
CA GLY A 261 7.27 -1.31 9.59
C GLY A 261 6.93 0.16 9.61
N THR A 262 7.94 1.01 9.75
CA THR A 262 7.82 2.47 9.74
C THR A 262 8.94 3.12 8.93
N PRO A 263 8.70 4.27 8.29
CA PRO A 263 9.78 5.01 7.63
C PRO A 263 10.77 5.60 8.64
N LEU A 264 12.06 5.64 8.31
CA LEU A 264 13.12 6.14 9.18
C LEU A 264 13.04 7.65 9.41
N SER A 265 12.61 8.38 8.37
CA SER A 265 12.31 9.81 8.44
C SER A 265 10.80 9.99 8.26
N ALA A 266 10.20 10.87 9.07
CA ALA A 266 8.88 11.37 8.76
C ALA A 266 8.98 12.06 7.38
N VAL A 267 8.23 11.57 6.40
CA VAL A 267 8.20 12.15 5.06
C VAL A 267 7.89 13.64 5.22
N ASN A 268 8.90 14.48 4.97
CA ASN A 268 8.68 15.91 4.83
C ASN A 268 8.09 16.06 3.42
N MET A 269 6.76 16.15 3.31
CA MET A 269 6.03 16.19 2.03
C MET A 269 6.37 17.39 1.13
N ASN A 270 7.37 18.20 1.50
CA ASN A 270 7.83 19.40 0.80
C ASN A 270 8.97 19.16 -0.21
N GLU A 271 9.54 17.94 -0.32
CA GLU A 271 10.73 17.71 -1.17
C GLU A 271 10.47 17.08 -2.55
N PHE A 272 9.22 16.80 -2.93
CA PHE A 272 8.90 16.48 -4.34
C PHE A 272 8.95 17.75 -5.21
N LYS A 273 10.16 18.20 -5.55
CA LYS A 273 10.35 19.17 -6.62
C LYS A 273 9.98 18.52 -7.95
N ARG A 274 8.93 19.04 -8.60
CA ARG A 274 8.65 18.81 -10.02
C ARG A 274 9.92 19.13 -10.81
N VAL A 275 10.46 18.15 -11.53
CA VAL A 275 11.53 18.39 -12.51
C VAL A 275 10.93 19.30 -13.57
N SER A 276 11.39 20.55 -13.59
CA SER A 276 11.00 21.54 -14.58
C SER A 276 11.69 21.19 -15.90
N GLY A 277 10.95 20.55 -16.81
CA GLY A 277 11.34 20.51 -18.22
C GLY A 277 11.17 21.90 -18.82
N LYS A 278 12.29 22.60 -19.05
CA LYS A 278 12.34 23.85 -19.80
C LYS A 278 12.07 23.59 -21.30
N ALA A 279 11.50 24.61 -21.90
CA ALA A 279 11.19 24.82 -23.31
C ALA A 279 12.26 24.32 -24.31
N GLY A 280 11.77 23.81 -25.44
CA GLY A 280 12.53 23.62 -26.66
C GLY A 280 11.60 23.80 -27.88
N ASP A 281 11.77 24.92 -28.56
CA ASP A 281 11.31 25.21 -29.93
C ASP A 281 11.55 24.04 -30.88
N VAL A 282 10.60 23.75 -31.78
CA VAL A 282 10.94 23.56 -33.20
C VAL A 282 9.72 23.82 -34.09
N HIS A 283 9.89 24.82 -34.97
CA HIS A 283 9.35 25.03 -36.33
C HIS A 283 7.91 24.68 -36.70
#